data_AF-A0A4S8L1W6-F1
#
_entry.id   AF-A0A4S8L1W6-F1
#
_cell.length_a   1.000
_cell.length_b   1.000
_cell.length_c   1.000
_cell.angle_alpha   90.00
_cell.angle_beta   90.00
_cell.angle_gamma   90.00
#
_symmetry.space_group_name_H-M   'P 1'
#
loop_
_entity.id
_entity.type
_entity.pdbx_description
1 polymer ?
#
loop_
_entity_poly.entity_id
_entity_poly.type
_entity_poly.pdbx_seq_one_letter_code
_entity_poly.pdbx_strand_id
1 'polypeptide(L)'
;MSEAPLTISQLSENASVAVPESNMSEAPLTISQLSENASVAVTESNKNLLRIPLHPSFRGFVAGVVNADYKQRAFFEVHRDGEIIASATFKGQGNRVNMKSVMNNREHWSFGPFDFDATLYVAISNQPHGGTYRPSKMVGPLTIEKKPEEDYPMKFYKSTVFSDDAAGDNSHDDCTFVVLEYK
;
A
#
# COMPACT_ATOMS: atom_id res chain seq x y z
N MET A 1 14.21 69.23 -11.56
CA MET A 1 14.39 68.28 -12.68
C MET A 1 14.60 66.92 -12.03
N SER A 2 13.51 66.20 -11.75
CA SER A 2 13.00 65.05 -12.54
C SER A 2 13.67 63.74 -12.12
N GLU A 3 13.30 63.26 -10.92
CA GLU A 3 13.43 61.86 -10.54
C GLU A 3 12.29 61.08 -11.21
N ALA A 4 12.63 60.01 -11.94
CA ALA A 4 11.68 59.11 -12.58
C ALA A 4 11.14 58.10 -11.55
N PRO A 5 9.82 57.84 -11.49
CA PRO A 5 9.24 56.90 -10.54
C PRO A 5 9.33 55.45 -11.04
N LEU A 6 9.64 54.54 -10.12
CA LEU A 6 9.49 53.09 -10.26
C LEU A 6 8.00 52.73 -10.17
N THR A 7 7.47 52.02 -11.16
CA THR A 7 6.09 51.55 -11.20
C THR A 7 5.89 50.26 -10.40
N ILE A 8 5.18 50.38 -9.28
CA ILE A 8 4.49 49.27 -8.59
C ILE A 8 3.03 49.32 -9.04
N SER A 9 2.62 48.36 -9.83
CA SER A 9 1.23 48.05 -10.18
C SER A 9 1.17 46.52 -10.23
N GLN A 10 0.33 45.77 -9.51
CA GLN A 10 -1.00 46.05 -8.98
C GLN A 10 -1.24 45.15 -7.74
N LEU A 11 -1.41 45.77 -6.57
CA LEU A 11 -2.04 45.19 -5.39
C LEU A 11 -3.30 46.02 -5.14
N SER A 12 -4.46 45.48 -5.52
CA SER A 12 -5.80 45.84 -5.05
C SER A 12 -6.73 44.76 -5.63
N GLU A 13 -7.64 44.13 -4.91
CA GLU A 13 -8.58 44.74 -3.99
C GLU A 13 -8.94 43.81 -2.83
N ASN A 14 -9.19 44.45 -1.69
CA ASN A 14 -9.80 43.87 -0.50
C ASN A 14 -11.21 43.36 -0.79
N ALA A 15 -11.52 42.15 -0.31
CA ALA A 15 -12.84 41.87 0.23
C ALA A 15 -12.68 40.87 1.39
N SER A 16 -12.58 41.43 2.60
CA SER A 16 -13.01 40.74 3.81
C SER A 16 -14.45 40.27 3.63
N VAL A 17 -14.78 39.05 4.07
CA VAL A 17 -15.96 38.70 4.87
C VAL A 17 -16.13 37.17 4.96
N ALA A 18 -16.18 36.71 6.22
CA ALA A 18 -16.86 35.55 6.78
C ALA A 18 -16.60 34.13 6.23
N VAL A 19 -16.10 33.28 7.14
CA VAL A 19 -16.30 31.84 7.18
C VAL A 19 -17.79 31.54 7.42
N PRO A 20 -18.43 30.67 6.63
CA PRO A 20 -19.50 29.83 7.13
C PRO A 20 -19.00 28.38 7.23
N GLU A 21 -18.94 27.87 8.45
CA GLU A 21 -19.05 26.44 8.70
C GLU A 21 -20.44 25.98 8.24
N SER A 22 -20.51 25.13 7.21
CA SER A 22 -21.44 23.99 7.11
C SER A 22 -21.50 23.50 5.67
N ASN A 23 -20.85 22.36 5.41
CA ASN A 23 -21.48 21.15 4.85
C ASN A 23 -20.37 20.20 4.41
N MET A 24 -20.10 19.22 5.29
CA MET A 24 -19.49 17.95 4.88
C MET A 24 -20.41 17.30 3.84
N SER A 25 -20.18 17.61 2.57
CA SER A 25 -20.69 16.81 1.47
C SER A 25 -19.63 15.77 1.17
N GLU A 26 -19.81 14.57 1.72
CA GLU A 26 -19.16 13.35 1.24
C GLU A 26 -19.57 13.12 -0.22
N ALA A 27 -18.89 13.78 -1.15
CA ALA A 27 -18.92 13.37 -2.54
C ALA A 27 -18.07 12.10 -2.66
N PRO A 28 -18.59 10.99 -3.21
CA PRO A 28 -17.77 9.82 -3.46
C PRO A 28 -16.69 10.22 -4.47
N LEU A 29 -15.42 9.98 -4.09
CA LEU A 29 -14.31 10.09 -5.03
C LEU A 29 -14.60 9.16 -6.22
N THR A 30 -14.84 9.75 -7.39
CA THR A 30 -15.09 9.00 -8.62
C THR A 30 -13.81 8.25 -9.03
N ILE A 31 -13.97 7.00 -9.45
CA ILE A 31 -12.88 6.08 -9.86
C ILE A 31 -11.90 6.73 -10.86
N SER A 32 -12.36 7.71 -11.64
CA SER A 32 -11.54 8.48 -12.58
C SER A 32 -10.45 9.34 -11.93
N GLN A 33 -10.57 9.74 -10.66
CA GLN A 33 -9.56 10.53 -9.94
C GLN A 33 -8.46 9.67 -9.28
N LEU A 34 -8.61 8.35 -9.27
CA LEU A 34 -7.55 7.40 -8.85
C LEU A 34 -6.55 7.11 -9.98
N SER A 35 -6.84 7.54 -11.21
CA SER A 35 -6.17 7.14 -12.45
C SER A 35 -4.71 7.60 -12.59
N GLU A 36 -4.31 8.77 -12.08
CA GLU A 36 -2.92 9.23 -12.21
C GLU A 36 -1.95 8.54 -11.23
N ASN A 37 -2.46 7.87 -10.20
CA ASN A 37 -1.69 6.98 -9.32
C ASN A 37 -1.91 5.49 -9.61
N ALA A 38 -2.89 5.15 -10.47
CA ALA A 38 -3.34 3.79 -10.76
C ALA A 38 -3.02 3.41 -12.21
N SER A 39 -1.75 3.13 -12.49
CA SER A 39 -1.37 2.34 -13.67
C SER A 39 0.00 1.69 -13.47
N VAL A 40 0.09 0.91 -12.40
CA VAL A 40 0.70 -0.41 -12.51
C VAL A 40 -0.34 -1.37 -11.96
N ALA A 41 -1.42 -1.57 -12.72
CA ALA A 41 -2.13 -2.83 -12.63
C ALA A 41 -1.07 -3.92 -12.73
N VAL A 42 -1.15 -4.93 -11.86
CA VAL A 42 -0.32 -6.11 -11.92
C VAL A 42 -0.58 -6.78 -13.27
N THR A 43 0.11 -6.31 -14.30
CA THR A 43 0.07 -6.87 -15.64
C THR A 43 0.95 -8.11 -15.60
N GLU A 44 0.46 -9.17 -16.23
CA GLU A 44 0.89 -10.58 -16.20
C GLU A 44 2.38 -10.87 -16.53
N SER A 45 3.25 -9.86 -16.58
CA SER A 45 4.69 -9.99 -16.79
C SER A 45 5.52 -10.15 -15.51
N ASN A 46 4.92 -10.00 -14.33
CA ASN A 46 5.64 -10.16 -13.06
C ASN A 46 5.81 -11.65 -12.73
N LYS A 47 6.89 -12.27 -13.23
CA LYS A 47 7.40 -13.58 -12.79
C LYS A 47 7.66 -13.68 -11.27
N ASN A 48 7.54 -12.57 -10.54
CA ASN A 48 7.76 -12.47 -9.12
C ASN A 48 6.46 -12.32 -8.31
N LEU A 49 5.26 -12.50 -8.87
CA LEU A 49 4.03 -12.46 -8.07
C LEU A 49 3.97 -13.61 -7.06
N LEU A 50 3.71 -13.28 -5.80
CA LEU A 50 3.53 -14.26 -4.74
C LEU A 50 2.05 -14.40 -4.41
N ARG A 51 1.59 -15.64 -4.28
CA ARG A 51 0.18 -16.00 -4.07
C ARG A 51 -0.04 -16.52 -2.66
N ILE A 52 -1.01 -15.95 -1.95
CA ILE A 52 -1.45 -16.38 -0.62
C ILE A 52 -2.94 -16.74 -0.73
N PRO A 53 -3.31 -18.04 -0.67
CA PRO A 53 -4.70 -18.45 -0.56
C PRO A 53 -5.31 -17.88 0.72
N LEU A 54 -6.48 -17.26 0.63
CA LEU A 54 -7.21 -16.72 1.78
C LEU A 54 -8.30 -17.70 2.22
N HIS A 55 -8.54 -17.75 3.53
CA HIS A 55 -9.51 -18.65 4.13
C HIS A 55 -10.92 -18.02 4.13
N PRO A 56 -11.94 -18.73 3.63
CA PRO A 56 -13.32 -18.22 3.67
C PRO A 56 -13.77 -17.88 5.09
N SER A 57 -14.48 -16.75 5.20
CA SER A 57 -14.99 -16.14 6.43
C SER A 57 -13.95 -15.62 7.41
N PHE A 58 -12.66 -15.57 7.06
CA PHE A 58 -11.64 -14.95 7.89
C PHE A 58 -11.53 -13.45 7.58
N ARG A 59 -11.36 -12.65 8.62
CA ARG A 59 -10.92 -11.26 8.47
C ARG A 59 -9.42 -11.25 8.30
N GLY A 60 -8.91 -10.34 7.49
CA GLY A 60 -7.47 -10.23 7.26
C GLY A 60 -6.94 -8.82 7.47
N PHE A 61 -5.65 -8.73 7.77
CA PHE A 61 -4.91 -7.50 7.54
C PHE A 61 -3.50 -7.77 7.04
N VAL A 62 -2.96 -6.80 6.31
CA VAL A 62 -1.56 -6.75 5.87
C VAL A 62 -0.87 -5.58 6.54
N ALA A 63 0.35 -5.80 7.03
CA ALA A 63 1.26 -4.76 7.48
C ALA A 63 2.69 -5.13 7.08
N GLY A 64 3.56 -4.14 6.91
CA GLY A 64 4.94 -4.38 6.52
C GLY A 64 5.92 -3.34 7.00
N VAL A 65 7.18 -3.74 6.95
CA VAL A 65 8.34 -2.95 7.35
C VAL A 65 9.32 -2.92 6.18
N VAL A 66 9.92 -1.76 5.96
CA VAL A 66 11.04 -1.59 5.04
C VAL A 66 12.34 -1.50 5.83
N ASN A 67 13.38 -2.14 5.33
CA ASN A 67 14.76 -1.99 5.79
C ASN A 67 15.68 -1.75 4.59
N ALA A 68 15.51 -0.63 3.90
CA ALA A 68 16.23 -0.34 2.67
C ALA A 68 16.52 1.16 2.51
N ASP A 69 17.67 1.45 1.92
CA ASP A 69 18.06 2.83 1.57
C ASP A 69 17.19 3.41 0.45
N TYR A 70 16.68 2.55 -0.44
CA TYR A 70 15.82 2.93 -1.54
C TYR A 70 14.34 2.79 -1.20
N LYS A 71 13.50 3.57 -1.90
CA LYS A 71 12.05 3.47 -1.74
C LYS A 71 11.58 2.08 -2.16
N GLN A 72 10.84 1.44 -1.27
CA GLN A 72 10.13 0.19 -1.51
C GLN A 72 8.65 0.49 -1.72
N ARG A 73 8.03 -0.29 -2.59
CA ARG A 73 6.59 -0.24 -2.87
C ARG A 73 6.06 -1.65 -2.98
N ALA A 74 4.96 -1.91 -2.28
CA ALA A 74 4.27 -3.18 -2.31
C ALA A 74 2.83 -2.99 -2.78
N PHE A 75 2.40 -3.92 -3.63
CA PHE A 75 1.05 -4.02 -4.15
C PHE A 75 0.39 -5.27 -3.62
N PHE A 76 -0.85 -5.11 -3.19
CA PHE A 76 -1.71 -6.15 -2.69
C PHE A 76 -2.98 -6.14 -3.53
N GLU A 77 -3.34 -7.29 -4.10
CA GLU A 77 -4.58 -7.45 -4.84
C GLU A 77 -5.27 -8.72 -4.36
N VAL A 78 -6.52 -8.62 -3.92
CA VAL A 78 -7.36 -9.78 -3.66
C VAL A 78 -8.13 -10.07 -4.93
N HIS A 79 -8.00 -11.30 -5.40
CA HIS A 79 -8.65 -11.81 -6.60
C HIS A 79 -9.71 -12.85 -6.25
N ARG A 80 -10.79 -12.83 -7.00
CA ARG A 80 -11.82 -13.88 -7.05
C ARG A 80 -12.13 -14.17 -8.51
N ASP A 81 -12.06 -15.44 -8.92
CA ASP A 81 -12.44 -15.87 -10.28
C ASP A 81 -11.75 -15.08 -11.41
N GLY A 82 -10.53 -14.57 -11.16
CA GLY A 82 -9.75 -13.76 -12.11
C GLY A 82 -10.01 -12.25 -12.04
N GLU A 83 -10.97 -11.80 -11.22
CA GLU A 83 -11.28 -10.38 -11.02
C GLU A 83 -10.63 -9.83 -9.74
N ILE A 84 -10.10 -8.61 -9.82
CA ILE A 84 -9.60 -7.86 -8.66
C ILE A 84 -10.80 -7.28 -7.91
N ILE A 85 -11.02 -7.73 -6.66
CA ILE A 85 -12.13 -7.29 -5.82
C ILE A 85 -11.70 -6.30 -4.73
N ALA A 86 -10.41 -6.27 -4.39
CA ALA A 86 -9.86 -5.32 -3.45
C ALA A 86 -8.36 -5.14 -3.71
N SER A 87 -7.81 -3.96 -3.44
CA SER A 87 -6.38 -3.72 -3.57
C SER A 87 -5.87 -2.67 -2.59
N ALA A 88 -4.57 -2.73 -2.33
CA ALA A 88 -3.87 -1.71 -1.57
C ALA A 88 -2.44 -1.54 -2.07
N THR A 89 -1.90 -0.34 -1.92
CA THR A 89 -0.50 -0.03 -2.23
C THR A 89 0.17 0.59 -1.03
N PHE A 90 1.33 0.07 -0.66
CA PHE A 90 2.15 0.54 0.44
C PHE A 90 3.47 1.08 -0.08
N LYS A 91 4.01 2.12 0.57
CA LYS A 91 5.34 2.66 0.29
C LYS A 91 6.11 2.86 1.60
N GLY A 92 7.42 2.77 1.52
CA GLY A 92 8.32 3.05 2.64
C GLY A 92 9.75 3.25 2.16
N GLN A 93 10.57 3.90 2.99
CA GLN A 93 12.01 4.01 2.81
C GLN A 93 12.67 4.18 4.20
N GLY A 94 13.85 3.59 4.40
CA GLY A 94 14.63 3.74 5.62
C GLY A 94 14.88 2.41 6.34
N ASN A 95 15.58 2.50 7.48
CA ASN A 95 15.97 1.37 8.31
C ASN A 95 14.86 1.03 9.31
N ARG A 96 14.20 -0.13 9.10
CA ARG A 96 13.13 -0.69 9.95
C ARG A 96 11.96 0.28 10.17
N VAL A 97 11.45 0.84 9.08
CA VAL A 97 10.32 1.79 9.10
C VAL A 97 9.03 1.07 8.69
N ASN A 98 7.93 1.34 9.40
CA ASN A 98 6.61 0.83 8.98
C ASN A 98 6.23 1.41 7.62
N MET A 99 5.84 0.53 6.70
CA MET A 99 5.31 0.96 5.42
C MET A 99 3.91 1.53 5.59
N LYS A 100 3.57 2.52 4.77
CA LYS A 100 2.30 3.23 4.84
C LYS A 100 1.52 3.09 3.55
N SER A 101 0.22 2.87 3.70
CA SER A 101 -0.74 2.90 2.60
C SER A 101 -0.68 4.24 1.89
N VAL A 102 -0.56 4.21 0.57
CA VAL A 102 -0.55 5.41 -0.28
C VAL A 102 -1.89 6.14 -0.22
N MET A 103 -2.98 5.42 0.05
CA MET A 103 -4.33 5.97 0.03
C MET A 103 -4.69 6.78 1.28
N ASN A 104 -4.20 6.36 2.45
CA ASN A 104 -4.67 6.90 3.73
C ASN A 104 -3.61 6.96 4.83
N ASN A 105 -2.33 6.75 4.48
CA ASN A 105 -1.17 6.82 5.37
C ASN A 105 -1.24 5.86 6.58
N ARG A 106 -2.13 4.85 6.55
CA ARG A 106 -2.21 3.82 7.59
C ARG A 106 -1.09 2.80 7.43
N GLU A 107 -0.63 2.26 8.54
CA GLU A 107 0.45 1.26 8.60
C GLU A 107 -0.05 -0.18 8.40
N HIS A 108 -1.35 -0.35 8.13
CA HIS A 108 -1.98 -1.62 7.81
C HIS A 108 -3.13 -1.44 6.84
N TRP A 109 -3.49 -2.52 6.16
CA TRP A 109 -4.68 -2.62 5.32
C TRP A 109 -5.50 -3.84 5.73
N SER A 110 -6.76 -3.62 6.07
CA SER A 110 -7.69 -4.69 6.41
C SER A 110 -8.51 -5.10 5.19
N PHE A 111 -8.80 -6.39 5.09
CA PHE A 111 -9.60 -6.97 4.02
C PHE A 111 -10.53 -8.07 4.57
N GLY A 112 -11.53 -8.44 3.77
CA GLY A 112 -12.52 -9.43 4.18
C GLY A 112 -13.41 -8.98 5.34
N PRO A 113 -14.19 -9.91 5.92
CA PRO A 113 -14.23 -11.32 5.57
C PRO A 113 -14.88 -11.56 4.21
N PHE A 114 -14.40 -12.58 3.50
CA PHE A 114 -14.98 -13.02 2.22
C PHE A 114 -15.68 -14.35 2.44
N ASP A 115 -16.91 -14.51 1.98
CA ASP A 115 -17.68 -15.77 2.07
C ASP A 115 -17.37 -16.74 0.91
N PHE A 116 -16.32 -16.45 0.14
CA PHE A 116 -15.86 -17.20 -1.03
C PHE A 116 -14.33 -17.42 -0.97
N ASP A 117 -13.85 -18.34 -1.79
CA ASP A 117 -12.41 -18.55 -2.00
C ASP A 117 -11.80 -17.34 -2.70
N ALA A 118 -10.76 -16.78 -2.09
CA ALA A 118 -10.05 -15.63 -2.62
C ALA A 118 -8.54 -15.87 -2.56
N THR A 119 -7.79 -15.21 -3.44
CA THR A 119 -6.32 -15.25 -3.41
C THR A 119 -5.78 -13.84 -3.27
N LEU A 120 -4.90 -13.63 -2.30
CA LEU A 120 -4.10 -12.41 -2.20
C LEU A 120 -2.84 -12.55 -3.04
N TYR A 121 -2.67 -11.67 -4.01
CA TYR A 121 -1.47 -11.49 -4.79
C TYR A 121 -0.63 -10.36 -4.19
N VAL A 122 0.67 -10.62 -4.06
CA VAL A 122 1.65 -9.67 -3.55
C VAL A 122 2.71 -9.43 -4.62
N ALA A 123 3.07 -8.16 -4.82
CA ALA A 123 4.23 -7.76 -5.62
C ALA A 123 5.01 -6.65 -4.92
N ILE A 124 6.34 -6.77 -4.86
CA ILE A 124 7.22 -5.78 -4.25
C ILE A 124 8.17 -5.24 -5.32
N SER A 125 8.45 -3.94 -5.25
CA SER A 125 9.34 -3.23 -6.15
C SER A 125 10.17 -2.19 -5.42
N ASN A 126 11.42 -1.99 -5.84
CA ASN A 126 12.32 -0.96 -5.33
C ASN A 126 12.53 0.17 -6.35
N GLN A 127 12.91 1.35 -5.88
CA GLN A 127 13.22 2.51 -6.72
C GLN A 127 14.66 3.02 -6.46
N PRO A 128 15.68 2.40 -7.07
CA PRO A 128 17.07 2.82 -6.88
C PRO A 128 17.29 4.26 -7.35
N HIS A 129 17.96 5.07 -6.53
CA HIS A 129 18.37 6.44 -6.87
C HIS A 129 17.24 7.34 -7.41
N GLY A 130 15.99 7.10 -6.99
CA GLY A 130 14.83 7.86 -7.48
C GLY A 130 14.43 7.58 -8.93
N GLY A 131 14.99 6.54 -9.57
CA GLY A 131 14.70 6.13 -10.94
C GLY A 131 13.36 5.40 -11.10
N THR A 132 13.25 4.50 -12.07
CA THR A 132 12.03 3.68 -12.27
C THR A 132 11.95 2.56 -11.25
N TYR A 133 10.75 2.24 -10.78
CA TYR A 133 10.52 1.05 -9.96
C TYR A 133 10.87 -0.23 -10.71
N ARG A 134 11.59 -1.14 -10.06
CA ARG A 134 11.95 -2.45 -10.60
C ARG A 134 11.42 -3.54 -9.66
N PRO A 135 10.96 -4.70 -10.18
CA PRO A 135 10.53 -5.80 -9.33
C PRO A 135 11.63 -6.26 -8.39
N SER A 136 11.30 -6.43 -7.11
CA SER A 136 12.16 -7.07 -6.12
C SER A 136 12.03 -8.60 -6.23
N LYS A 137 13.05 -9.33 -5.80
CA LYS A 137 12.91 -10.77 -5.54
C LYS A 137 12.09 -10.95 -4.28
N MET A 138 11.31 -12.02 -4.19
CA MET A 138 10.53 -12.34 -3.01
C MET A 138 10.72 -13.80 -2.59
N VAL A 139 10.67 -14.03 -1.29
CA VAL A 139 10.73 -15.35 -0.65
C VAL A 139 9.51 -15.52 0.24
N GLY A 140 8.86 -16.68 0.15
CA GLY A 140 7.66 -17.03 0.92
C GLY A 140 6.48 -17.46 0.02
N PRO A 141 5.26 -17.47 0.57
CA PRO A 141 4.92 -17.13 1.95
C PRO A 141 5.35 -18.25 2.91
N LEU A 142 5.88 -17.89 4.08
CA LEU A 142 5.97 -18.80 5.22
C LEU A 142 4.70 -18.65 6.06
N THR A 143 3.82 -19.64 6.02
CA THR A 143 2.53 -19.62 6.73
C THR A 143 2.58 -20.49 7.98
N ILE A 144 2.17 -19.91 9.11
CA ILE A 144 1.89 -20.65 10.36
C ILE A 144 0.40 -20.60 10.67
N GLU A 145 -0.13 -21.70 11.22
CA GLU A 145 -1.51 -21.82 11.69
C GLU A 145 -1.52 -21.95 13.22
N LYS A 146 -2.33 -21.15 13.90
CA LYS A 146 -2.73 -21.41 15.28
C LYS A 146 -4.12 -22.05 15.28
N LYS A 147 -4.20 -23.25 15.88
CA LYS A 147 -5.48 -23.92 16.12
C LYS A 147 -6.21 -23.33 17.33
N PRO A 148 -7.56 -23.40 17.35
CA PRO A 148 -8.34 -23.07 18.53
C PRO A 148 -7.88 -23.90 19.75
N GLU A 149 -7.86 -23.25 20.90
CA GLU A 149 -7.63 -23.88 22.21
C GLU A 149 -8.85 -23.60 23.10
N GLU A 150 -9.05 -24.39 24.17
CA GLU A 150 -10.22 -24.28 25.05
C GLU A 150 -10.37 -22.87 25.65
N ASP A 151 -9.27 -22.28 26.11
CA ASP A 151 -9.23 -20.92 26.66
C ASP A 151 -9.12 -19.82 25.59
N TYR A 152 -8.82 -20.19 24.34
CA TYR A 152 -8.62 -19.25 23.25
C TYR A 152 -9.13 -19.82 21.93
N PRO A 153 -10.45 -19.74 21.69
CA PRO A 153 -11.10 -20.40 20.57
C PRO A 153 -10.82 -19.74 19.21
N MET A 154 -9.98 -18.69 19.18
CA MET A 154 -9.62 -18.02 17.93
C MET A 154 -8.67 -18.86 17.09
N LYS A 155 -8.95 -18.87 15.79
CA LYS A 155 -8.10 -19.45 14.76
C LYS A 155 -7.42 -18.33 14.01
N PHE A 156 -6.11 -18.42 13.79
CA PHE A 156 -5.42 -17.48 12.92
C PHE A 156 -4.38 -18.15 12.02
N TYR A 157 -4.17 -17.53 10.87
CA TYR A 157 -3.08 -17.83 9.94
C TYR A 157 -2.19 -16.61 9.83
N LYS A 158 -0.88 -16.81 9.89
CA LYS A 158 0.10 -15.74 9.69
C LYS A 158 1.05 -16.14 8.57
N SER A 159 0.99 -15.42 7.45
CA SER A 159 1.90 -15.58 6.32
C SER A 159 2.92 -14.45 6.33
N THR A 160 4.22 -14.79 6.25
CA THR A 160 5.31 -13.81 6.16
C THR A 160 5.97 -13.88 4.79
N VAL A 161 6.21 -12.71 4.20
CA VAL A 161 6.89 -12.54 2.91
C VAL A 161 8.10 -11.65 3.11
N PHE A 162 9.22 -12.06 2.53
CA PHE A 162 10.50 -11.37 2.58
C PHE A 162 10.89 -10.95 1.16
N SER A 163 11.55 -9.80 1.02
CA SER A 163 12.01 -9.31 -0.28
C SER A 163 13.46 -8.92 -0.25
N ASP A 164 14.14 -9.15 -1.35
CA ASP A 164 15.50 -8.68 -1.63
C ASP A 164 15.42 -7.77 -2.85
N ASP A 165 15.99 -6.58 -2.70
CA ASP A 165 16.16 -5.66 -3.78
C ASP A 165 17.20 -6.22 -4.76
N ALA A 166 17.03 -5.94 -6.05
CA ALA A 166 17.85 -6.61 -7.07
C ALA A 166 19.35 -6.23 -7.03
N ALA A 167 19.80 -5.39 -6.08
CA ALA A 167 21.18 -4.89 -5.99
C ALA A 167 22.13 -5.80 -5.21
N GLY A 168 21.65 -6.88 -4.58
CA GLY A 168 22.41 -8.13 -4.48
C GLY A 168 23.27 -8.34 -3.24
N ASP A 169 22.85 -7.89 -2.06
CA ASP A 169 23.39 -8.44 -0.81
C ASP A 169 22.69 -9.75 -0.37
N ASN A 170 21.54 -10.09 -0.99
CA ASN A 170 20.70 -11.25 -0.66
C ASN A 170 20.34 -11.31 0.84
N SER A 171 20.25 -10.15 1.49
CA SER A 171 19.81 -10.03 2.89
C SER A 171 18.35 -10.45 3.06
N HIS A 172 17.56 -10.31 1.99
CA HIS A 172 16.12 -10.61 1.95
C HIS A 172 15.31 -9.87 3.02
N ASP A 173 15.79 -8.74 3.55
CA ASP A 173 15.07 -7.96 4.57
C ASP A 173 14.70 -6.54 4.14
N ASP A 174 15.00 -6.15 2.89
CA ASP A 174 14.65 -4.84 2.32
C ASP A 174 13.17 -4.50 2.51
N CYS A 175 12.32 -5.51 2.38
CA CYS A 175 10.92 -5.37 2.69
C CYS A 175 10.35 -6.68 3.24
N THR A 176 9.70 -6.59 4.40
CA THR A 176 9.02 -7.72 5.03
C THR A 176 7.55 -7.38 5.23
N PHE A 177 6.66 -8.29 4.83
CA PHE A 177 5.23 -8.20 5.10
C PHE A 177 4.73 -9.37 5.92
N VAL A 178 3.71 -9.07 6.71
CA VAL A 178 2.88 -10.05 7.39
C VAL A 178 1.46 -9.90 6.89
N VAL A 179 0.85 -11.03 6.53
CA VAL A 179 -0.59 -11.18 6.32
C VAL A 179 -1.10 -11.99 7.49
N LEU A 180 -2.03 -11.43 8.27
CA LEU A 180 -2.71 -12.12 9.35
C LEU A 180 -4.17 -12.32 8.97
N GLU A 181 -4.66 -13.55 9.04
CA GLU A 181 -6.07 -13.91 8.93
C GLU A 181 -6.56 -14.41 10.29
N TYR A 182 -7.74 -13.98 10.75
CA TYR A 182 -8.31 -14.39 12.04
C TYR A 182 -9.83 -14.60 11.99
N LYS A 183 -10.30 -15.53 12.81
CA LYS A 183 -11.72 -15.87 13.02
C LYS A 183 -11.98 -16.34 14.45
#